data_AF-A0A3N5LUC6-F1
#
_entry.id   AF-A0A3N5LUC6-F1
#
_cell.length_a   1.000
_cell.length_b   1.000
_cell.length_c   1.000
_cell.angle_alpha   90.00
_cell.angle_beta   90.00
_cell.angle_gamma   90.00
#
_symmetry.space_group_name_H-M   'P 1'
#
loop_
_entity.id
_entity.type
_entity.pdbx_description
1 polymer ?
#
loop_
_entity_poly.entity_id
_entity_poly.type
_entity_poly.pdbx_seq_one_letter_code
_entity_poly.pdbx_strand_id
1 'polypeptide(L)' 'MAKRLRILGLVLAVIGLGFVVAGGVAYTRVQAGYDTLQAFSEAQNVTLSYNEDGELVDRGTTEGAAA' A
#
# COMPACT_ATOMS: atom_id res chain seq x y z
N MET A 1 35.31 26.89 -12.02
CA MET A 1 34.26 25.95 -12.48
C MET A 1 34.24 24.64 -11.69
N ALA A 2 35.33 23.86 -11.64
CA ALA A 2 35.34 22.53 -11.02
C ALA A 2 34.84 22.44 -9.56
N LYS A 3 35.15 23.44 -8.70
CA LYS A 3 34.69 23.46 -7.30
C LYS A 3 33.17 23.56 -7.17
N ARG A 4 32.53 24.38 -8.01
CA ARG A 4 31.07 24.56 -8.02
C ARG A 4 30.36 23.29 -8.49
N LEU A 5 30.92 22.62 -9.51
CA LEU A 5 30.37 21.36 -10.03
C LEU A 5 30.48 20.22 -9.00
N ARG A 6 31.60 20.14 -8.24
CA ARG A 6 31.74 19.18 -7.13
C ARG A 6 30.71 19.42 -6.03
N ILE A 7 30.48 20.67 -5.63
CA ILE A 7 29.48 21.01 -4.62
C ILE A 7 28.09 20.62 -5.10
N LEU A 8 27.75 20.94 -6.35
CA LEU A 8 26.47 20.57 -6.94
C LEU A 8 26.27 19.05 -6.95
N GLY A 9 27.29 18.29 -7.34
CA GLY A 9 27.25 16.82 -7.32
C GLY A 9 27.00 16.26 -5.92
N LEU A 10 27.64 16.83 -4.89
CA LEU A 10 27.44 16.41 -3.50
C LEU A 10 26.00 16.72 -3.02
N VAL A 11 25.47 17.89 -3.36
CA VAL A 11 24.08 18.25 -3.02
C VAL A 11 23.10 17.28 -3.68
N LEU A 12 23.27 16.99 -4.97
CA LEU A 12 22.41 16.04 -5.69
C LEU A 12 22.51 14.63 -5.10
N ALA A 13 23.70 14.19 -4.70
CA ALA A 13 23.88 12.89 -4.06
C ALA A 13 23.14 12.80 -2.71
N VAL A 14 23.20 13.84 -1.89
CA VAL A 14 22.47 13.90 -0.61
C VAL A 14 20.96 13.89 -0.83
N ILE A 15 20.46 14.67 -1.79
CA ILE A 15 19.03 14.68 -2.14
C ILE A 15 18.58 13.31 -2.64
N GLY A 16 19.36 12.70 -3.55
CA GLY A 16 19.08 11.36 -4.07
C GLY A 16 19.02 10.32 -2.95
N LEU A 17 19.96 10.35 -2.01
CA LEU A 17 19.94 9.48 -0.83
C LEU A 17 18.67 9.70 0.01
N GLY A 18 18.26 10.95 0.19
CA GLY A 18 17.00 11.28 0.87
C GLY A 18 15.78 10.66 0.20
N PHE A 19 15.70 10.71 -1.14
CA PHE A 19 14.61 10.07 -1.88
C PHE A 19 14.63 8.55 -1.78
N VAL A 20 15.80 7.90 -1.79
CA VAL A 20 15.92 6.45 -1.62
C VAL A 20 15.39 6.03 -0.24
N VAL A 21 15.76 6.75 0.82
CA VAL A 21 15.25 6.47 2.18
C VAL A 21 13.75 6.67 2.26
N ALA A 22 13.23 7.80 1.74
CA ALA A 22 11.80 8.07 1.74
C ALA A 22 11.00 7.02 0.96
N GLY A 23 11.50 6.60 -0.21
CA GLY A 23 10.91 5.54 -1.01
C GLY A 23 10.88 4.20 -0.28
N GLY A 24 11.97 3.83 0.40
CA GLY A 24 12.03 2.63 1.23
C GLY A 24 11.01 2.65 2.36
N VAL A 25 10.89 3.77 3.09
CA VAL A 25 9.88 3.93 4.16
C VAL A 25 8.46 3.84 3.59
N ALA A 26 8.17 4.54 2.49
CA ALA A 26 6.85 4.49 1.85
C ALA A 26 6.49 3.07 1.42
N TYR A 27 7.41 2.35 0.78
CA TYR A 27 7.22 0.96 0.39
C TYR A 27 6.91 0.05 1.59
N THR A 28 7.69 0.15 2.67
CA THR A 28 7.46 -0.67 3.88
C THR A 28 6.10 -0.39 4.52
N ARG A 29 5.64 0.87 4.53
CA ARG A 29 4.33 1.23 5.06
C ARG A 29 3.18 0.74 4.18
N VAL A 30 3.35 0.77 2.85
CA VAL A 30 2.35 0.24 1.92
C VAL A 30 2.19 -1.27 2.12
N GLN A 31 3.30 -2.01 2.21
CA GLN A 31 3.28 -3.45 2.48
C GLN A 31 2.60 -3.76 3.81
N ALA A 32 2.99 -3.06 4.88
CA ALA A 32 2.34 -3.21 6.19
C ALA A 32 0.84 -2.89 6.13
N GLY A 33 0.43 -1.89 5.34
CA GLY A 33 -0.98 -1.59 5.09
C GLY A 33 -1.74 -2.78 4.51
N TYR A 34 -1.22 -3.41 3.46
CA TYR A 34 -1.83 -4.62 2.88
C TYR A 34 -1.93 -5.75 3.90
N ASP A 35 -0.87 -6.01 4.66
CA ASP A 35 -0.86 -7.04 5.71
C ASP A 35 -1.92 -6.74 6.79
N THR A 36 -2.07 -5.48 7.19
CA THR A 36 -3.10 -5.09 8.17
C THR A 36 -4.52 -5.23 7.64
N LEU A 37 -4.77 -4.90 6.37
CA LEU A 37 -6.09 -5.08 5.74
C LEU A 37 -6.44 -6.57 5.66
N GLN A 38 -5.47 -7.42 5.34
CA GLN A 38 -5.66 -8.86 5.33
C GLN A 38 -5.92 -9.40 6.74
N ALA A 39 -5.10 -9.05 7.72
CA ALA A 39 -5.28 -9.48 9.10
C ALA A 39 -6.62 -8.99 9.68
N PHE A 40 -7.07 -7.80 9.29
CA PHE A 40 -8.39 -7.27 9.64
C PHE A 40 -9.52 -8.09 8.99
N SER A 41 -9.42 -8.42 7.69
CA SER A 41 -10.38 -9.28 6.99
C SER A 41 -10.47 -10.68 7.64
N GLU A 42 -9.33 -11.25 8.01
CA GLU A 42 -9.25 -12.55 8.70
C GLU A 42 -9.84 -12.48 10.12
N ALA A 43 -9.46 -11.47 10.92
CA ALA A 43 -9.93 -11.31 12.30
C ALA A 43 -11.43 -10.96 12.39
N GLN A 44 -11.95 -10.23 11.40
CA GLN A 44 -13.38 -9.89 11.33
C GLN A 44 -14.22 -10.92 10.56
N ASN A 45 -13.61 -11.97 10.02
CA ASN A 45 -14.29 -12.99 9.20
C ASN A 45 -15.19 -12.39 8.10
N VAL A 46 -14.80 -11.23 7.56
CA VAL A 46 -15.46 -10.61 6.41
C VAL A 46 -14.79 -11.18 5.18
N THR A 47 -15.13 -12.42 4.86
CA THR A 47 -14.87 -13.00 3.55
C THR A 47 -15.99 -12.55 2.64
N LEU A 48 -15.70 -11.68 1.67
CA LEU A 48 -16.69 -11.31 0.65
C LEU A 48 -16.98 -12.55 -0.19
N SER A 49 -18.15 -13.14 0.02
CA SER A 49 -18.66 -14.25 -0.76
C SER A 49 -19.43 -13.73 -1.97
N TYR A 50 -19.30 -14.41 -3.10
CA TYR A 50 -19.99 -14.08 -4.33
C TYR A 50 -20.78 -15.29 -4.82
N ASN A 51 -21.94 -15.07 -5.45
CA ASN A 51 -22.68 -16.12 -6.13
C ASN A 51 -22.04 -16.46 -7.50
N GLU A 52 -22.61 -17.44 -8.20
CA GLU A 52 -22.13 -17.89 -9.51
C GLU A 52 -22.23 -16.79 -10.59
N ASP A 53 -23.09 -15.78 -10.36
CA ASP A 53 -23.29 -14.63 -11.24
C ASP A 53 -22.34 -13.45 -10.92
N GLY A 54 -21.49 -13.58 -9.89
CA GLY A 54 -20.52 -12.57 -9.48
C GLY A 54 -21.10 -11.45 -8.61
N GLU A 55 -22.28 -11.65 -8.02
CA GLU A 55 -22.91 -10.70 -7.09
C GLU A 55 -22.47 -10.97 -5.65
N LEU A 56 -22.26 -9.90 -4.86
CA LEU A 56 -21.93 -9.98 -3.44
C LEU A 56 -23.07 -10.66 -2.67
N VAL A 57 -22.73 -11.65 -1.85
CA VAL A 57 -23.67 -12.33 -0.95
C VAL A 57 -23.18 -12.26 0.50
N ASP A 58 -24.07 -11.86 1.40
CA ASP A 58 -23.89 -11.93 2.85
C ASP A 58 -24.68 -13.13 3.40
N ARG A 59 -24.01 -14.07 4.06
CA ARG A 59 -24.61 -15.32 4.59
C ARG A 59 -25.45 -16.10 3.57
N GLY A 60 -25.14 -15.98 2.27
CA GLY A 60 -25.80 -16.70 1.17
C GLY A 60 -26.90 -15.94 0.44
N THR A 61 -27.20 -14.67 0.78
CA THR A 61 -28.18 -13.85 0.04
C THR A 61 -27.60 -12.50 -0.40
N THR A 62 -28.06 -11.99 -1.54
CA THR A 62 -27.65 -10.67 -2.07
C THR A 62 -28.30 -9.52 -1.31
N GLU A 63 -29.50 -9.72 -0.78
CA GLU A 63 -30.24 -8.74 0.02
C GLU A 63 -29.49 -8.30 1.28
N GLY A 64 -28.79 -9.22 1.93
CA GLY A 64 -27.95 -8.92 3.10
C GLY A 64 -26.73 -8.05 2.77
N ALA A 65 -26.30 -8.04 1.51
CA ALA A 65 -25.15 -7.26 1.04
C ALA A 65 -25.53 -5.87 0.49
N ALA A 66 -26.82 -5.55 0.34
CA ALA A 66 -27.33 -4.32 -0.27
C ALA A 66 -27.56 -3.15 0.71
N ALA A 67 -27.01 -3.22 1.93
CA ALA A 67 -27.22 -2.24 3.01
C ALA A 67 -26.53 -0.89 2.77
#